data_AF-X1DEQ4-F1
#
_entry.id   AF-X1DEQ4-F1
#
_cell.length_a   1.000
_cell.length_b   1.000
_cell.length_c   1.000
_cell.angle_alpha   90.00
_cell.angle_beta   90.00
_cell.angle_gamma   90.00
#
_symmetry.space_group_name_H-M   'P 1'
#
loop_
_entity.id
_entity.type
_entity.pdbx_description
1 polymer ?
#
loop_
_entity_poly.entity_id
_entity_poly.type
_entity_poly.pdbx_seq_one_letter_code
_entity_poly.pdbx_strand_id
1 'polypeptide(L)' 'MGLTLINQQFIIERAKKKKDGCYEIRGVVYRVRDGKATHFASGGEILEFCYGFNCVVGKYKIGDNVKKILLKIKE' A
#
# COMPACT_ATOMS: atom_id res chain seq x y z
N MET A 1 2.24 14.05 -2.14
CA MET A 1 3.00 13.28 -3.14
C MET A 1 2.30 11.93 -3.28
N GLY A 2 1.97 11.49 -4.50
CA GLY A 2 1.13 10.31 -4.74
C GLY A 2 1.91 9.03 -5.02
N LEU A 3 1.19 7.91 -5.21
CA LEU A 3 1.75 6.67 -5.75
C LEU A 3 2.13 6.89 -7.22
N THR A 4 3.42 7.07 -7.48
CA THR A 4 3.99 7.08 -8.84
C THR A 4 4.58 5.71 -9.17
N LEU A 5 4.75 5.40 -10.45
CA LEU A 5 5.41 4.17 -10.90
C LEU A 5 6.79 3.97 -10.25
N ILE A 6 7.59 5.04 -10.17
CA ILE A 6 8.93 4.99 -9.55
C ILE A 6 8.84 4.67 -8.05
N ASN A 7 7.92 5.32 -7.33
CA ASN A 7 7.72 5.06 -5.90
C ASN A 7 7.18 3.64 -5.66
N GLN A 8 6.29 3.16 -6.53
CA GLN A 8 5.75 1.81 -6.46
C GLN A 8 6.84 0.75 -6.65
N GLN A 9 7.68 0.89 -7.68
CA GLN A 9 8.79 -0.04 -7.91
C GLN A 9 9.73 -0.09 -6.71
N PHE A 10 10.03 1.08 -6.14
CA PHE A 10 10.86 1.16 -4.95
C PHE A 10 10.22 0.49 -3.72
N ILE A 11 8.90 0.64 -3.53
CA ILE A 11 8.16 -0.04 -2.46
C ILE A 11 8.21 -1.55 -2.66
N ILE A 12 7.97 -2.04 -3.88
CA ILE A 12 8.00 -3.47 -4.22
C ILE A 12 9.37 -4.07 -3.88
N GLU A 13 10.46 -3.42 -4.28
CA GLU A 13 11.81 -3.91 -3.95
C GLU A 13 12.10 -3.88 -2.44
N ARG A 14 11.58 -2.90 -1.70
CA ARG A 14 11.72 -2.87 -0.24
C ARG A 14 10.88 -3.94 0.44
N ALA A 15 9.68 -4.23 -0.07
CA ALA A 15 8.77 -5.21 0.53
C ALA A 15 9.41 -6.60 0.64
N LYS A 16 10.23 -6.99 -0.34
CA LYS A 16 10.97 -8.27 -0.34
C LYS A 16 11.87 -8.48 0.87
N LYS A 17 12.29 -7.40 1.54
CA LYS A 17 13.19 -7.40 2.71
C LYS A 17 12.45 -7.06 4.01
N LYS A 18 11.12 -6.90 3.97
CA LYS A 18 10.30 -6.52 5.12
C LYS A 18 9.53 -7.73 5.64
N LYS A 19 9.31 -7.73 6.95
CA LYS A 19 8.34 -8.63 7.58
C LYS A 19 6.93 -8.15 7.25
N ASP A 20 5.95 -9.01 7.49
CA ASP A 20 4.55 -8.67 7.32
C ASP A 20 4.14 -7.50 8.21
N GLY A 21 3.36 -6.58 7.65
CA GLY A 21 2.91 -5.39 8.36
C GLY A 21 2.60 -4.21 7.46
N CYS A 22 2.44 -3.03 8.07
CA CYS A 22 2.19 -1.78 7.36
C CYS A 22 3.34 -0.81 7.54
N TYR A 23 3.74 -0.18 6.44
CA TYR A 23 4.87 0.72 6.37
C TYR A 23 4.48 1.99 5.62
N GLU A 24 5.33 3.01 5.69
CA GLU A 24 5.10 4.26 5.02
C GLU A 24 6.40 4.74 4.37
N ILE A 25 6.31 5.25 3.15
CA ILE A 25 7.43 5.86 2.47
C ILE A 25 6.94 6.94 1.51
N ARG A 26 7.58 8.12 1.55
CA ARG A 26 7.27 9.25 0.67
C ARG A 26 5.77 9.61 0.62
N GLY A 27 5.07 9.50 1.76
CA GLY A 27 3.64 9.78 1.87
C GLY A 27 2.71 8.70 1.31
N VAL A 28 3.24 7.52 0.96
CA VAL A 28 2.46 6.33 0.59
C VAL A 28 2.53 5.33 1.73
N VAL A 29 1.37 4.96 2.27
CA VAL A 29 1.26 3.87 3.23
C VAL A 29 1.02 2.59 2.46
N TYR A 30 1.69 1.49 2.81
CA TYR A 30 1.56 0.22 2.10
C TYR A 30 1.61 -0.97 3.04
N ARG A 31 0.95 -2.06 2.63
CA ARG A 31 0.93 -3.34 3.33
C ARG A 31 1.90 -4.32 2.70
N VAL A 32 2.70 -4.98 3.52
CA VAL A 32 3.54 -6.11 3.13
C VAL A 32 2.96 -7.40 3.69
N ARG A 33 2.84 -8.41 2.83
CA ARG A 33 2.56 -9.81 3.17
C ARG A 33 3.47 -10.72 2.36
N ASP A 34 4.09 -11.70 3.01
CA ASP A 34 5.00 -12.68 2.37
C ASP A 34 6.07 -12.01 1.48
N GLY A 35 6.62 -10.90 1.95
CA GLY A 35 7.62 -10.12 1.22
C GLY A 35 7.09 -9.37 -0.02
N LYS A 36 5.78 -9.27 -0.21
CA LYS A 36 5.14 -8.56 -1.33
C LYS A 36 4.36 -7.35 -0.84
N ALA A 37 4.43 -6.25 -1.57
CA ALA A 37 3.52 -5.12 -1.37
C ALA A 37 2.16 -5.47 -1.98
N THR A 38 1.15 -5.70 -1.15
CA THR A 38 -0.19 -6.12 -1.62
C THR A 38 -1.12 -4.94 -1.80
N HIS A 39 -1.05 -3.97 -0.89
CA HIS A 39 -1.93 -2.80 -0.88
C HIS A 39 -1.15 -1.51 -0.69
N PHE A 40 -1.63 -0.44 -1.30
CA PHE A 40 -1.13 0.92 -1.17
C PHE A 40 -2.28 1.85 -0.76
N ALA A 41 -1.96 2.90 -0.04
CA ALA A 41 -2.88 3.98 0.28
C ALA A 41 -2.24 5.30 -0.13
N SER A 42 -2.93 6.00 -1.03
CA SER A 42 -2.47 7.27 -1.58
C SER A 42 -3.65 8.11 -2.04
N GLY A 43 -3.59 9.42 -1.82
CA GLY A 43 -4.61 10.35 -2.34
C GLY A 43 -6.03 10.13 -1.82
N GLY A 44 -6.21 9.45 -0.68
CA GLY A 44 -7.53 9.10 -0.15
C GLY A 44 -8.10 7.79 -0.71
N GLU A 45 -7.33 7.05 -1.50
CA GLU A 45 -7.73 5.78 -2.09
C GLU A 45 -6.85 4.63 -1.59
N ILE A 46 -7.47 3.47 -1.44
CA ILE A 46 -6.80 2.21 -1.17
C ILE A 46 -6.73 1.43 -2.48
N LEU A 47 -5.51 1.08 -2.85
CA LEU A 47 -5.17 0.41 -4.07
C LEU A 47 -4.66 -1.00 -3.75
N GLU A 48 -5.15 -2.00 -4.46
CA GLU A 48 -4.62 -3.36 -4.44
C GLU A 48 -3.83 -3.63 -5.72
N PHE A 49 -2.67 -4.28 -5.61
CA PHE A 49 -1.91 -4.71 -6.78
C PHE A 49 -2.36 -6.10 -7.23
N CYS A 50 -3.20 -6.15 -8.27
CA CYS A 50 -3.71 -7.38 -8.84
C CYS A 50 -3.60 -7.35 -10.37
N TYR A 51 -3.34 -8.52 -10.98
CA TYR A 51 -3.28 -8.68 -12.44
C TYR A 51 -2.31 -7.72 -13.17
N GLY A 52 -1.29 -7.20 -12.47
CA GLY A 52 -0.29 -6.30 -13.04
C GLY A 52 -0.63 -4.80 -13.00
N PHE A 53 -1.73 -4.41 -12.37
CA PHE A 53 -2.12 -3.01 -12.20
C PHE A 53 -2.71 -2.73 -10.81
N ASN A 54 -2.83 -1.44 -10.47
CA ASN A 54 -3.44 -1.02 -9.21
C ASN A 54 -4.95 -0.90 -9.40
N CYS A 55 -5.73 -1.64 -8.62
CA CYS A 55 -7.19 -1.51 -8.54
C CYS A 55 -7.58 -0.72 -7.31
N VAL A 56 -8.51 0.22 -7.45
CA VAL A 56 -9.11 0.89 -6.29
C VAL A 56 -10.05 -0.09 -5.59
N VAL A 57 -9.71 -0.46 -4.35
CA VAL A 57 -10.50 -1.39 -3.51
C VAL A 57 -11.16 -0.70 -2.31
N GLY A 58 -10.85 0.58 -2.10
CA GLY A 58 -11.46 1.35 -1.02
C GLY A 58 -11.04 2.82 -1.04
N LYS A 59 -11.59 3.58 -0.09
CA LYS A 59 -11.25 4.98 0.14
C LYS A 59 -11.04 5.23 1.63
N TYR A 60 -10.22 6.21 1.96
CA TYR A 60 -9.99 6.68 3.33
C TYR A 60 -10.02 8.20 3.37
N LYS A 61 -10.37 8.76 4.52
CA LYS A 61 -10.38 10.21 4.75
C LYS A 61 -9.08 10.66 5.41
N ILE A 62 -8.76 11.94 5.21
CA ILE A 62 -7.66 12.58 5.94
C ILE A 62 -8.00 12.54 7.43
N GLY A 63 -7.08 11.98 8.24
CA GLY A 63 -7.27 11.74 9.68
C GLY A 63 -7.55 10.28 10.03
N ASP A 64 -7.90 9.43 9.06
CA ASP A 64 -8.08 8.00 9.31
C ASP A 64 -6.76 7.31 9.65
N ASN A 65 -6.82 6.29 10.50
CA ASN A 65 -5.67 5.42 10.76
C ASN A 65 -5.49 4.41 9.61
N VAL A 66 -4.89 4.89 8.51
CA VAL A 66 -4.70 4.14 7.25
C VAL A 66 -4.00 2.80 7.47
N LYS A 67 -2.99 2.74 8.34
CA LYS A 67 -2.30 1.49 8.67
C LYS A 67 -3.25 0.44 9.24
N LYS A 68 -4.15 0.85 10.13
CA LYS A 68 -5.17 -0.04 10.70
C LYS A 68 -6.20 -0.47 9.65
N ILE A 69 -6.53 0.40 8.70
CA ILE A 69 -7.43 0.04 7.60
C ILE A 69 -6.79 -1.04 6.72
N LEU A 70 -5.55 -0.82 6.28
CA LEU A 70 -4.81 -1.77 5.44
C LEU A 70 -4.67 -3.16 6.10
N LEU A 71 -4.45 -3.22 7.41
CA LEU A 71 -4.37 -4.49 8.15
C LEU A 71 -5.69 -5.26 8.22
N LYS A 72 -6.84 -4.60 8.05
CA LYS A 72 -8.16 -5.24 8.14
C LYS A 72 -8.66 -5.79 6.80
N ILE A 73 -8.05 -5.40 5.69
CA ILE A 73 -8.48 -5.85 4.36
C ILE A 73 -8.18 -7.35 4.25
N LYS A 74 -9.20 -8.16 4.00
CA LYS A 74 -9.03 -9.59 3.74
C LYS A 74 -8.59 -9.76 2.28
N GLU A 75 -7.69 -10.70 2.04
CA GLU A 75 -7.31 -11.14 0.70
C GLU A 75 -8.39 -12.04 0.10
#